data_AF-A0A315GQZ7-F1
#
_entry.id   AF-A0A315GQZ7-F1
#
_cell.length_a   1.000
_cell.length_b   1.000
_cell.length_c   1.000
_cell.angle_alpha   90.00
_cell.angle_beta   90.00
_cell.angle_gamma   90.00
#
_symmetry.space_group_name_H-M   'P 1'
#
loop_
_entity.id
_entity.type
_entity.pdbx_description
1 polymer ?
#
loop_
_entity_poly.entity_id
_entity_poly.type
_entity_poly.pdbx_seq_one_letter_code
_entity_poly.pdbx_strand_id
1 'polypeptide(L)'
;MIAEFESRILALIDDMVEHASDDELFASGYLRGHLTLAIAELESGDDHSVEAVYANVSQSLEKAIGAGELSPRDQALVKAMWDNLFDKAKQ
;
A
#
# COMPACT_ATOMS: atom_id res chain seq x y z
N MET A 1 9.68 -1.81 14.12
CA MET A 1 10.55 -2.16 12.96
C MET A 1 9.71 -2.14 11.68
N ILE A 2 10.30 -1.91 10.49
CA ILE A 2 9.51 -1.86 9.23
C ILE A 2 8.72 -3.14 8.96
N ALA A 3 9.27 -4.31 9.31
CA ALA A 3 8.59 -5.60 9.19
C ALA A 3 7.33 -5.71 10.07
N GLU A 4 7.34 -5.10 11.27
CA GLU A 4 6.15 -5.05 12.13
C GLU A 4 5.08 -4.12 11.54
N PHE A 5 5.52 -3.01 10.93
CA PHE A 5 4.62 -2.06 10.27
C PHE A 5 4.01 -2.65 9.00
N GLU A 6 4.80 -3.35 8.19
CA GLU A 6 4.33 -4.16 7.06
C GLU A 6 3.29 -5.18 7.54
N SER A 7 3.61 -5.96 8.58
CA SER A 7 2.69 -6.97 9.13
C SER A 7 1.36 -6.38 9.58
N ARG A 8 1.36 -5.17 10.15
CA ARG A 8 0.13 -4.45 10.51
C ARG A 8 -0.71 -4.09 9.28
N ILE A 9 -0.08 -3.55 8.22
CA ILE A 9 -0.80 -3.21 6.99
C ILE A 9 -1.33 -4.48 6.30
N LEU A 10 -0.53 -5.54 6.22
CA LEU A 10 -0.95 -6.83 5.65
C LEU A 10 -2.14 -7.41 6.42
N ALA A 11 -2.12 -7.36 7.75
CA ALA A 11 -3.26 -7.80 8.56
C ALA A 11 -4.53 -6.99 8.28
N LEU A 12 -4.42 -5.66 8.07
CA LEU A 12 -5.56 -4.82 7.68
C LEU A 12 -6.09 -5.17 6.28
N ILE A 13 -5.21 -5.49 5.33
CA ILE A 13 -5.60 -5.95 3.99
C ILE A 13 -6.30 -7.31 4.06
N ASP A 14 -5.76 -8.24 4.86
CA ASP A 14 -6.32 -9.58 5.01
C ASP A 14 -7.72 -9.54 5.68
N ASP A 15 -7.93 -8.64 6.66
CA ASP A 15 -9.22 -8.43 7.32
C ASP A 15 -10.30 -7.90 6.36
N MET A 16 -9.91 -7.18 5.30
CA MET A 16 -10.84 -6.70 4.29
C MET A 16 -11.44 -7.84 3.44
N VAL A 17 -10.77 -8.99 3.31
CA VAL A 17 -11.12 -10.05 2.35
C VAL A 17 -12.56 -10.57 2.53
N GLU A 18 -13.05 -10.62 3.77
CA GLU A 18 -14.38 -11.17 4.07
C GLU A 18 -15.54 -10.20 3.80
N HIS A 19 -15.27 -8.89 3.71
CA HIS A 19 -16.31 -7.85 3.75
C HIS A 19 -16.18 -6.78 2.67
N ALA A 20 -15.05 -6.71 1.97
CA ALA A 20 -14.80 -5.74 0.93
C ALA A 20 -15.63 -6.02 -0.33
N SER A 21 -15.97 -4.93 -1.02
CA SER A 21 -16.48 -4.98 -2.40
C SER A 21 -15.39 -5.45 -3.39
N ASP A 22 -15.80 -5.87 -4.60
CA ASP A 22 -14.86 -6.29 -5.65
C ASP A 22 -13.81 -5.20 -5.99
N ASP A 23 -14.23 -3.93 -6.02
CA ASP A 23 -13.35 -2.80 -6.28
C ASP A 23 -12.33 -2.63 -5.12
N GLU A 24 -12.75 -2.84 -3.88
CA GLU A 24 -11.87 -2.78 -2.71
C GLU A 24 -10.91 -3.98 -2.63
N LEU A 25 -11.36 -5.18 -2.99
CA LEU A 25 -10.52 -6.37 -3.10
C LEU A 25 -9.44 -6.20 -4.19
N PHE A 26 -9.81 -5.59 -5.31
CA PHE A 26 -8.85 -5.22 -6.35
C PHE A 26 -7.81 -4.23 -5.80
N ALA A 27 -8.27 -3.15 -5.16
CA ALA A 27 -7.37 -2.11 -4.65
C ALA A 27 -6.46 -2.64 -3.54
N SER A 28 -6.95 -3.48 -2.62
CA SER A 28 -6.16 -4.05 -1.54
C SER A 28 -5.12 -5.05 -2.06
N GLY A 29 -5.47 -5.87 -3.05
CA GLY A 29 -4.54 -6.76 -3.75
C GLY A 29 -3.44 -5.99 -4.49
N TYR A 30 -3.80 -4.90 -5.16
CA TYR A 30 -2.86 -4.02 -5.85
C TYR A 30 -1.88 -3.37 -4.87
N LEU A 31 -2.40 -2.81 -3.77
CA LEU A 31 -1.58 -2.18 -2.71
C LEU A 31 -0.64 -3.17 -2.04
N ARG A 32 -1.07 -4.41 -1.82
CA ARG A 32 -0.22 -5.47 -1.26
C ARG A 32 1.05 -5.65 -2.09
N GLY A 33 0.92 -5.69 -3.42
CA GLY A 33 2.07 -5.82 -4.33
C GLY A 33 3.05 -4.64 -4.21
N HIS A 34 2.53 -3.42 -4.18
CA HIS A 34 3.34 -2.21 -4.01
C HIS A 34 4.03 -2.15 -2.65
N LEU A 35 3.33 -2.53 -1.58
CA LEU A 35 3.90 -2.60 -0.23
C LEU A 35 5.06 -3.59 -0.16
N THR A 36 4.88 -4.82 -0.65
CA THR A 36 5.93 -5.85 -0.61
C THR A 36 7.19 -5.41 -1.37
N LEU A 37 7.04 -4.77 -2.52
CA LEU A 37 8.19 -4.23 -3.26
C LEU A 37 8.87 -3.08 -2.51
N ALA A 38 8.10 -2.12 -1.99
CA ALA A 38 8.64 -0.99 -1.24
C ALA A 38 9.40 -1.43 0.03
N ILE A 39 8.87 -2.42 0.75
CA ILE A 39 9.55 -2.96 1.94
C ILE A 39 10.87 -3.63 1.55
N ALA A 40 10.88 -4.47 0.50
CA ALA A 40 12.11 -5.11 0.03
C ALA A 40 13.19 -4.10 -0.40
N GLU A 41 12.79 -2.99 -1.03
CA GLU A 41 13.71 -1.90 -1.38
C GLU A 41 14.27 -1.22 -0.12
N LEU A 42 13.42 -0.90 0.85
CA LEU A 42 13.81 -0.24 2.09
C LEU A 42 14.68 -1.14 2.98
N GLU A 43 14.45 -2.45 3.04
CA GLU A 43 15.29 -3.40 3.79
C GLU A 43 16.76 -3.35 3.35
N SER A 44 17.02 -3.06 2.08
CA SER A 44 18.37 -2.92 1.52
C SER A 44 18.99 -1.52 1.68
N GLY A 45 18.17 -0.53 2.05
CA GLY A 45 18.56 0.87 2.23
C GLY A 45 18.89 1.24 3.68
N ASP A 46 19.16 2.53 3.90
CA ASP A 46 19.52 3.08 5.22
C ASP A 46 18.34 3.68 6.00
N ASP A 47 17.23 3.99 5.33
CA ASP A 47 16.04 4.60 5.95
C ASP A 47 14.95 3.54 6.15
N HIS A 48 14.75 3.14 7.40
CA HIS A 48 13.71 2.20 7.82
C HIS A 48 12.60 2.90 8.62
N SER A 49 12.32 4.16 8.33
CA SER A 49 11.19 4.88 8.92
C SER A 49 9.86 4.46 8.29
N VAL A 50 8.75 4.61 9.03
CA VAL A 50 7.42 4.38 8.48
C VAL A 50 7.07 5.43 7.43
N GLU A 51 7.62 6.63 7.55
CA GLU A 51 7.55 7.69 6.54
C GLU A 51 8.21 7.27 5.22
N ALA A 52 9.34 6.56 5.27
CA ALA A 52 9.96 6.00 4.08
C ALA A 52 9.08 4.94 3.40
N VAL A 53 8.36 4.11 4.17
CA VAL A 53 7.37 3.17 3.62
C VAL A 53 6.27 3.92 2.88
N TYR A 54 5.70 4.97 3.49
CA TYR A 54 4.71 5.82 2.83
C TYR A 54 5.21 6.38 1.51
N ALA A 55 6.39 6.99 1.53
CA ALA A 55 6.97 7.63 0.36
C ALA A 55 7.22 6.62 -0.79
N ASN A 56 7.77 5.44 -0.50
CA ASN A 56 8.10 4.45 -1.52
C ASN A 56 6.85 3.81 -2.14
N VAL A 57 5.85 3.47 -1.32
CA VAL A 57 4.57 2.97 -1.84
C VAL A 57 3.88 4.05 -2.68
N SER A 58 3.79 5.29 -2.20
CA SER A 58 3.18 6.40 -2.96
C SER A 58 3.91 6.68 -4.27
N GLN A 59 5.24 6.67 -4.29
CA GLN A 59 6.03 6.85 -5.50
C GLN A 59 5.82 5.71 -6.51
N SER A 60 5.80 4.46 -6.03
CA SER A 60 5.59 3.30 -6.91
C SER A 60 4.17 3.31 -7.51
N LEU A 61 3.16 3.71 -6.73
CA LEU A 61 1.79 3.94 -7.21
C LEU A 61 1.75 5.05 -8.26
N GLU A 62 2.37 6.20 -8.02
CA GLU A 62 2.41 7.31 -8.99
C GLU A 62 3.05 6.89 -10.32
N LYS A 63 4.13 6.10 -10.26
CA LYS A 63 4.80 5.57 -11.44
C LYS A 63 3.89 4.65 -12.25
N ALA A 64 3.21 3.72 -11.58
CA ALA A 64 2.30 2.77 -12.23
C ALA A 64 1.07 3.48 -12.83
N ILE A 65 0.53 4.47 -12.10
CA ILE A 65 -0.55 5.34 -12.58
C ILE A 65 -0.11 6.14 -13.81
N GLY A 66 1.09 6.72 -13.78
CA GLY A 66 1.67 7.45 -14.92
C GLY A 66 1.91 6.55 -16.15
N ALA A 67 2.11 5.25 -15.94
CA ALA A 67 2.21 4.25 -17.00
C ALA A 67 0.84 3.80 -17.56
N GLY A 68 -0.27 4.27 -16.98
CA GLY A 68 -1.63 3.97 -17.44
C GLY A 68 -2.18 2.62 -16.95
N GLU A 69 -1.65 2.06 -15.87
CA GLU A 69 -2.11 0.76 -15.33
C GLU A 69 -3.53 0.80 -14.76
N LEU A 70 -4.00 1.97 -14.31
CA LEU A 70 -5.26 2.12 -13.59
C LEU A 70 -6.20 3.12 -14.28
N SER A 71 -7.51 2.82 -14.25
CA SER A 71 -8.54 3.79 -14.64
C SER A 71 -8.61 4.97 -13.65
N PRO A 72 -9.14 6.15 -14.03
CA PRO A 72 -9.24 7.29 -13.11
C PRO A 72 -10.00 6.98 -11.81
N ARG A 73 -10.99 6.09 -11.88
CA ARG A 73 -11.76 5.64 -10.72
C ARG A 73 -10.87 4.81 -9.79
N ASP A 74 -10.14 3.85 -10.34
CA ASP A 74 -9.31 2.94 -9.54
C ASP A 74 -8.09 3.67 -8.96
N GLN A 75 -7.56 4.69 -9.67
CA GLN A 75 -6.53 5.59 -9.14
C GLN A 75 -6.99 6.28 -7.85
N ALA A 76 -8.21 6.82 -7.84
CA ALA A 76 -8.75 7.50 -6.66
C ALA A 76 -8.97 6.51 -5.50
N LEU A 77 -9.49 5.31 -5.81
CA LEU A 77 -9.73 4.27 -4.81
C LEU A 77 -8.44 3.78 -4.16
N VAL A 78 -7.43 3.42 -4.96
CA VAL A 78 -6.15 2.89 -4.47
C VAL A 78 -5.42 3.92 -3.61
N LYS A 79 -5.42 5.21 -4.00
CA LYS A 79 -4.80 6.29 -3.20
C LYS A 79 -5.50 6.49 -1.86
N ALA A 80 -6.83 6.59 -1.87
CA ALA A 80 -7.60 6.78 -0.64
C ALA A 80 -7.46 5.59 0.32
N MET A 81 -7.43 4.37 -0.23
CA MET A 81 -7.21 3.16 0.55
C MET A 81 -5.80 3.11 1.14
N TRP A 82 -4.78 3.53 0.38
CA TRP A 82 -3.41 3.58 0.88
C TRP A 82 -3.29 4.50 2.10
N ASP A 83 -3.80 5.73 1.99
CA ASP A 83 -3.80 6.69 3.09
C ASP A 83 -4.51 6.11 4.33
N ASN A 84 -5.66 5.44 4.13
CA ASN A 84 -6.40 4.82 5.22
C ASN A 84 -5.65 3.68 5.92
N LEU A 85 -5.04 2.79 5.14
CA LEU A 85 -4.27 1.65 5.67
C LEU A 85 -3.05 2.14 6.46
N PHE A 86 -2.34 3.14 5.92
CA PHE A 86 -1.19 3.73 6.58
C PHE A 86 -1.57 4.39 7.91
N ASP A 87 -2.62 5.20 7.93
CA ASP A 87 -3.10 5.89 9.14
C ASP A 87 -3.60 4.90 10.20
N LYS A 88 -4.24 3.80 9.80
CA LYS A 88 -4.66 2.74 10.73
C LYS A 88 -3.46 1.98 11.31
N ALA A 89 -2.44 1.69 10.49
CA ALA A 89 -1.25 0.98 10.94
C ALA A 89 -0.36 1.81 11.90
N LYS A 90 -0.47 3.15 11.85
CA LYS A 90 0.21 4.09 12.76
C LYS A 90 -0.37 4.12 14.18
N GLN A 91 -1.61 3.69 14.37
CA GLN A 91 -2.28 3.65 15.67
C GLN A 91 -1.75 2.49 16.55
#